data_AF-A0A6A5S8Q2-F1
#
_entry.id   AF-A0A6A5S8Q2-F1
#
_cell.length_a   1.000
_cell.length_b   1.000
_cell.length_c   1.000
_cell.angle_alpha   90.00
_cell.angle_beta   90.00
_cell.angle_gamma   90.00
#
_symmetry.space_group_name_H-M   'P 1'
#
loop_
_entity.id
_entity.type
_entity.pdbx_description
1 polymer ?
#
loop_
_entity_poly.entity_id
_entity_poly.type
_entity_poly.pdbx_seq_one_letter_code
_entity_poly.pdbx_strand_id
1 'polypeptide(L)'
;MAAWEASFIEANILKAFQATGLSPFDLEVILKRFNIRQPGSGSGLGTSSNSKSSVLSASNWRKTEGLLRQVVKDRGDPKAQKLSRAFYQISVQKSLLEHEAQGLKHALINERLRRKRGKALPLEAPEDYNGRAIFWSPRKVKEARERQHQQELEQQQQQRQKVEASRLRNEARQAKAWAIQARRQARAEARISREAEKASRAAASRTQQQLKQALKTSQKGKRMRLKAAAKPASKKTVAAEPQGSGKASGAAAAAPSAQSQHGRKIKLLAKFR
;
A
#
# COMPACT_ATOMS: atom_id res chain seq x y z
N MET A 1 -49.55 -29.99 41.29
CA MET A 1 -48.11 -30.20 41.52
C MET A 1 -47.36 -29.51 40.41
N ALA A 2 -46.65 -28.43 40.71
CA ALA A 2 -45.87 -27.72 39.70
C ALA A 2 -44.58 -28.51 39.39
N ALA A 3 -44.11 -28.49 38.13
CA ALA A 3 -42.97 -29.30 37.71
C ALA A 3 -41.66 -29.02 38.49
N TRP A 4 -41.52 -27.83 39.08
CA TRP A 4 -40.36 -27.48 39.89
C TRP A 4 -40.38 -28.12 41.28
N GLU A 5 -41.56 -28.28 41.91
CA GLU A 5 -41.71 -28.94 43.21
C GLU A 5 -41.31 -30.42 43.14
N ALA A 6 -41.57 -31.07 42.00
CA ALA A 6 -41.14 -32.45 41.75
C ALA A 6 -39.62 -32.59 41.48
N SER A 7 -38.94 -31.49 41.14
CA SER A 7 -37.51 -31.49 40.80
C SER A 7 -36.61 -31.34 42.03
N PHE A 8 -37.02 -30.54 43.02
CA PHE A 8 -36.26 -30.27 44.25
C PHE A 8 -36.53 -31.29 45.36
N ILE A 9 -36.42 -32.57 45.04
CA ILE A 9 -36.48 -33.67 46.01
C ILE A 9 -35.05 -34.06 46.37
N GLU A 10 -34.78 -34.31 47.65
CA GLU A 10 -33.45 -34.68 48.17
C GLU A 10 -32.79 -35.82 47.35
N ALA A 11 -33.56 -36.86 47.02
CA ALA A 11 -33.09 -37.97 46.20
C ALA A 11 -32.62 -37.55 44.79
N ASN A 12 -33.27 -36.56 44.17
CA ASN A 12 -32.87 -36.04 42.86
C ASN A 12 -31.63 -35.15 42.97
N ILE A 13 -31.52 -34.37 44.04
CA ILE A 13 -30.36 -33.54 44.33
C ILE A 13 -29.12 -34.42 44.55
N LEU A 14 -29.22 -35.46 45.38
CA LEU A 14 -28.14 -36.40 45.62
C LEU A 14 -27.73 -37.15 44.35
N LYS A 15 -28.69 -37.58 43.52
CA LYS A 15 -28.40 -38.17 42.21
C LYS A 15 -27.70 -37.19 41.26
N ALA A 16 -28.04 -35.91 41.31
CA ALA A 16 -27.38 -34.89 40.49
C ALA A 16 -25.91 -34.70 40.88
N PHE A 17 -25.59 -34.71 42.18
CA PHE A 17 -24.21 -34.65 42.68
C PHE A 17 -23.43 -35.94 42.40
N GLN A 18 -24.08 -37.10 42.50
CA GLN A 18 -23.48 -38.38 42.13
C GLN A 18 -23.20 -38.44 40.62
N ALA A 19 -24.10 -37.90 39.79
CA ALA A 19 -23.96 -37.86 38.34
C ALA A 19 -22.76 -36.99 37.89
N THR A 20 -22.45 -35.93 38.63
CA THR A 20 -21.27 -35.09 38.38
C THR A 20 -19.99 -35.64 39.01
N GLY A 21 -20.07 -36.70 39.83
CA GLY A 21 -18.92 -37.27 40.54
C GLY A 21 -18.33 -36.32 41.58
N LEU A 22 -19.09 -35.30 42.00
CA LEU A 22 -18.65 -34.31 42.99
C LEU A 22 -18.86 -34.81 44.42
N SER A 23 -19.96 -35.54 44.66
CA SER A 23 -20.28 -36.10 45.97
C SER A 23 -21.07 -37.41 45.80
N PRO A 24 -20.52 -38.57 46.22
CA PRO A 24 -19.14 -38.78 46.65
C PRO A 24 -18.13 -38.43 45.52
N PHE A 25 -16.90 -38.07 45.88
CA PHE A 25 -15.88 -37.66 44.91
C PHE A 25 -15.40 -38.87 44.07
N ASP A 26 -15.89 -38.97 42.83
CA ASP A 26 -15.56 -40.03 41.89
C ASP A 26 -15.47 -39.48 40.45
N LEU A 27 -14.24 -39.23 40.01
CA LEU A 27 -13.93 -38.70 38.67
C LEU A 27 -14.18 -39.72 37.55
N GLU A 28 -14.25 -41.03 37.86
CA GLU A 28 -14.45 -42.05 36.84
C GLU A 28 -15.84 -42.00 36.22
N VAL A 29 -16.84 -41.50 36.95
CA VAL A 29 -18.21 -41.31 36.46
C VAL A 29 -18.23 -40.40 35.23
N ILE A 30 -17.38 -39.37 35.22
CA ILE A 30 -17.25 -38.46 34.07
C ILE A 30 -16.47 -39.15 32.94
N LEU A 31 -15.36 -39.81 33.26
CA LEU A 31 -14.51 -40.48 32.26
C LEU A 31 -15.26 -41.60 31.52
N LYS A 32 -16.08 -42.37 32.22
CA LYS A 32 -16.92 -43.44 31.65
C LYS A 32 -17.93 -42.88 30.64
N ARG A 33 -18.50 -41.69 30.84
CA ARG A 33 -19.43 -41.05 29.88
C ARG A 33 -18.78 -40.76 28.53
N PHE A 34 -17.48 -40.43 28.52
CA PHE A 34 -16.75 -40.20 27.27
C PHE A 34 -16.36 -41.50 26.58
N ASN A 35 -16.12 -42.57 27.35
CA ASN A 35 -15.77 -43.90 26.81
C ASN A 35 -17.00 -44.68 26.31
N ILE A 36 -18.16 -44.56 26.96
CA ILE A 36 -19.40 -45.27 26.57
C ILE A 36 -19.97 -44.76 25.25
N ARG A 37 -19.58 -43.56 24.79
CA ARG A 37 -20.00 -43.04 23.46
C ARG A 37 -19.33 -43.75 22.28
N GLN A 38 -18.52 -44.78 22.52
CA GLN A 38 -17.92 -45.65 21.51
C GLN A 38 -18.18 -47.12 21.88
N PRO A 39 -19.41 -47.62 21.73
CA PRO A 39 -19.61 -48.70 20.76
C PRO A 39 -21.00 -48.71 20.10
N GLY A 40 -21.04 -48.74 18.77
CA GLY A 40 -22.10 -49.36 17.95
C GLY A 40 -23.57 -49.08 18.28
N SER A 41 -24.08 -47.90 17.93
CA SER A 41 -25.42 -47.81 17.32
C SER A 41 -25.54 -46.50 16.54
N GLY A 42 -25.84 -46.62 15.25
CA GLY A 42 -26.03 -45.51 14.35
C GLY A 42 -27.25 -44.68 14.74
N SER A 43 -27.06 -43.38 14.90
CA SER A 43 -27.82 -42.32 14.23
C SER A 43 -27.53 -41.00 14.92
N GLY A 44 -27.08 -40.00 14.14
CA GLY A 44 -27.25 -38.60 14.52
C GLY A 44 -26.06 -37.85 15.11
N LEU A 45 -24.83 -38.00 14.59
CA LEU A 45 -23.93 -36.84 14.45
C LEU A 45 -22.87 -37.06 13.35
N GLY A 46 -23.33 -36.94 12.11
CA GLY A 46 -22.60 -36.26 11.03
C GLY A 46 -21.14 -36.61 10.78
N THR A 47 -20.77 -37.88 10.74
CA THR A 47 -19.51 -38.31 10.09
C THR A 47 -19.82 -39.31 8.98
N SER A 48 -20.36 -38.80 7.87
CA SER A 48 -20.19 -39.40 6.55
C SER A 48 -20.82 -38.48 5.51
N SER A 49 -20.00 -37.61 4.93
CA SER A 49 -20.14 -37.36 3.51
C SER A 49 -18.74 -37.46 2.96
N ASN A 50 -18.53 -38.48 2.14
CA ASN A 50 -17.38 -38.67 1.28
C ASN A 50 -17.39 -37.59 0.17
N SER A 51 -17.48 -36.32 0.58
CA SER A 51 -17.41 -35.18 -0.30
C SER A 51 -15.94 -34.93 -0.56
N LYS A 52 -15.48 -35.37 -1.74
CA LYS A 52 -14.20 -35.04 -2.39
C LYS A 52 -14.05 -33.53 -2.68
N SER A 53 -14.60 -32.66 -1.84
CA SER A 53 -14.49 -31.21 -1.92
C SER A 53 -14.61 -30.51 -0.56
N SER A 54 -14.22 -31.15 0.56
CA SER A 54 -14.08 -30.38 1.80
C SER A 54 -12.76 -29.60 1.71
N VAL A 55 -12.87 -28.33 1.32
CA VAL A 55 -11.79 -27.34 1.29
C VAL A 55 -10.88 -27.57 2.49
N LEU A 56 -9.61 -27.91 2.21
CA LEU A 56 -8.58 -28.10 3.22
C LEU A 56 -8.42 -26.77 3.98
N SER A 57 -9.20 -26.60 5.05
CA SER A 57 -9.04 -25.44 5.90
C SER A 57 -7.68 -25.56 6.58
N ALA A 58 -6.76 -24.70 6.19
CA ALA A 58 -5.39 -24.63 6.71
C ALA A 58 -5.34 -24.51 8.26
N SER A 59 -6.45 -24.16 8.90
CA SER A 59 -6.57 -24.09 10.36
C SER A 59 -6.66 -25.48 11.03
N ASN A 60 -6.98 -26.55 10.29
CA ASN A 60 -7.13 -27.91 10.84
C ASN A 60 -5.90 -28.77 10.59
N TRP A 61 -4.83 -28.54 11.35
CA TRP A 61 -3.56 -29.26 11.18
C TRP A 61 -3.68 -30.79 11.33
N ARG A 62 -4.62 -31.30 12.13
CA ARG A 62 -4.87 -32.74 12.26
C ARG A 62 -5.32 -33.38 10.95
N LYS A 63 -6.09 -32.65 10.13
CA LYS A 63 -6.56 -33.14 8.82
C LYS A 63 -5.41 -33.15 7.81
N THR A 64 -4.58 -32.12 7.81
CA THR A 64 -3.40 -32.06 6.93
C THR A 64 -2.34 -33.06 7.35
N GLU A 65 -2.15 -33.31 8.64
CA GLU A 65 -1.28 -34.36 9.16
C GLU A 65 -1.80 -35.76 8.79
N GLY A 66 -3.11 -36.01 8.91
CA GLY A 66 -3.72 -37.26 8.46
C GLY A 66 -3.45 -37.54 6.97
N LEU A 67 -3.55 -36.51 6.11
CA LEU A 67 -3.21 -36.62 4.69
C LEU A 67 -1.71 -36.80 4.47
N LEU A 68 -0.86 -36.07 5.20
CA LEU A 68 0.59 -36.24 5.13
C LEU A 68 0.98 -37.67 5.49
N ARG A 69 0.34 -38.27 6.50
CA ARG A 69 0.53 -39.68 6.90
C ARG A 69 0.00 -40.68 5.87
N GLN A 70 -0.96 -40.30 5.04
CA GLN A 70 -1.46 -41.13 3.94
C GLN A 70 -0.53 -41.08 2.72
N VAL A 71 0.04 -39.91 2.43
CA VAL A 71 0.93 -39.67 1.27
C VAL A 71 2.35 -40.16 1.55
N VAL A 72 2.87 -39.92 2.76
CA VAL A 72 4.20 -40.32 3.17
C VAL A 72 4.16 -41.75 3.71
N LYS A 73 4.75 -42.68 2.95
CA LYS A 73 4.86 -44.10 3.33
C LYS A 73 5.76 -44.28 4.56
N ASP A 74 6.86 -43.55 4.62
CA ASP A 74 7.85 -43.63 5.69
C ASP A 74 7.61 -42.60 6.79
N ARG A 75 6.92 -43.03 7.86
CA ARG A 75 6.55 -42.18 9.01
C ARG A 75 7.76 -41.57 9.75
N GLY A 76 8.92 -42.21 9.63
CA GLY A 76 10.18 -41.78 10.24
C GLY A 76 10.95 -40.73 9.45
N ASP A 77 10.49 -40.38 8.24
CA ASP A 77 11.26 -39.49 7.36
C ASP A 77 11.49 -38.12 8.01
N PRO A 78 12.76 -37.70 8.19
CA PRO A 78 13.06 -36.42 8.85
C PRO A 78 12.52 -35.23 8.04
N LYS A 79 12.38 -35.37 6.71
CA LYS A 79 11.77 -34.36 5.83
C LYS A 79 10.27 -34.25 6.07
N ALA A 80 9.56 -35.37 6.19
CA ALA A 80 8.13 -35.39 6.48
C ALA A 80 7.82 -34.82 7.87
N GLN A 81 8.65 -35.14 8.87
CA GLN A 81 8.53 -34.56 10.22
C GLN A 81 8.79 -33.05 10.25
N LYS A 82 9.75 -32.55 9.45
CA LYS A 82 9.96 -31.10 9.30
C LYS A 82 8.72 -30.42 8.71
N LEU A 83 8.10 -31.03 7.70
CA LEU A 83 6.86 -30.52 7.10
C LEU A 83 5.70 -30.53 8.09
N SER A 84 5.50 -31.62 8.84
CA SER A 84 4.41 -31.68 9.83
C SER A 84 4.56 -30.62 10.93
N ARG A 85 5.78 -30.41 11.42
CA ARG A 85 6.10 -29.34 12.39
C ARG A 85 5.84 -27.95 11.81
N ALA A 86 6.24 -27.70 10.56
CA ALA A 86 5.99 -26.42 9.89
C ALA A 86 4.48 -26.16 9.71
N PHE A 87 3.71 -27.16 9.29
CA PHE A 87 2.25 -27.03 9.19
C PHE A 87 1.59 -26.79 10.54
N TYR A 88 2.03 -27.49 11.59
CA TYR A 88 1.55 -27.24 12.95
C TYR A 88 1.83 -25.79 13.37
N GLN A 89 3.06 -25.32 13.21
CA GLN A 89 3.45 -23.95 13.54
C GLN A 89 2.61 -22.92 12.78
N ILE A 90 2.44 -23.08 11.46
CA ILE A 90 1.63 -22.18 10.64
C ILE A 90 0.16 -22.19 11.11
N SER A 91 -0.39 -23.36 11.45
CA SER A 91 -1.78 -23.45 11.91
C SER A 91 -2.01 -22.71 13.22
N VAL A 92 -1.07 -22.82 14.17
CA VAL A 92 -1.11 -22.13 15.47
C VAL A 92 -0.92 -20.63 15.28
N GLN A 93 0.03 -20.22 14.43
CA GLN A 93 0.22 -18.82 14.10
C GLN A 93 -1.04 -18.23 13.45
N LYS A 94 -1.68 -18.96 12.54
CA LYS A 94 -2.92 -18.53 11.89
C LYS A 94 -4.04 -18.37 12.91
N SER A 95 -4.26 -19.32 13.81
CA SER A 95 -5.31 -19.19 14.83
C SER A 95 -5.05 -18.03 15.78
N LEU A 96 -3.80 -17.84 16.19
CA LEU A 96 -3.41 -16.71 17.04
C LEU A 96 -3.67 -15.37 16.34
N LEU A 97 -3.26 -15.23 15.07
CA LEU A 97 -3.55 -14.04 14.26
C LEU A 97 -5.05 -13.83 14.04
N GLU A 98 -5.83 -14.89 13.84
CA GLU A 98 -7.30 -14.81 13.73
C GLU A 98 -7.92 -14.28 15.04
N HIS A 99 -7.47 -14.78 16.19
CA HIS A 99 -7.92 -14.30 17.50
C HIS A 99 -7.48 -12.86 17.79
N GLU A 100 -6.25 -12.48 17.45
CA GLU A 100 -5.78 -11.10 17.55
C GLU A 100 -6.62 -10.16 16.67
N ALA A 101 -6.88 -10.55 15.42
CA ALA A 101 -7.72 -9.76 14.51
C ALA A 101 -9.16 -9.62 15.04
N GLN A 102 -9.72 -10.69 15.64
CA GLN A 102 -11.02 -10.64 16.31
C GLN A 102 -10.97 -9.73 17.56
N GLY A 103 -9.95 -9.87 18.40
CA GLY A 103 -9.74 -9.04 19.58
C GLY A 103 -9.62 -7.55 19.25
N LEU A 104 -8.86 -7.21 18.20
CA LEU A 104 -8.74 -5.84 17.69
C LEU A 104 -10.07 -5.31 17.15
N LYS A 105 -10.84 -6.12 16.43
CA LYS A 105 -12.19 -5.76 15.99
C LYS A 105 -13.12 -5.46 17.17
N HIS A 106 -13.13 -6.34 18.18
CA HIS A 106 -13.92 -6.14 19.38
C HIS A 106 -13.47 -4.91 20.17
N ALA A 107 -12.17 -4.70 20.33
CA ALA A 107 -11.60 -3.52 20.98
C ALA A 107 -12.03 -2.24 20.26
N LEU A 108 -11.97 -2.21 18.92
CA LEU A 108 -12.43 -1.08 18.12
C LEU A 108 -13.92 -0.81 18.28
N ILE A 109 -14.75 -1.87 18.27
CA ILE A 109 -16.20 -1.74 18.52
C ILE A 109 -16.45 -1.17 19.92
N ASN A 110 -15.79 -1.72 20.95
CA ASN A 110 -15.93 -1.27 22.33
C ASN A 110 -15.49 0.19 22.50
N GLU A 111 -14.37 0.58 21.88
CA GLU A 111 -13.88 1.95 21.85
C GLU A 111 -14.91 2.89 21.21
N ARG A 112 -15.45 2.52 20.05
CA ARG A 112 -16.50 3.29 19.36
C ARG A 112 -17.75 3.40 20.21
N LEU A 113 -18.18 2.32 20.87
CA LEU A 113 -19.34 2.32 21.76
C LEU A 113 -19.10 3.21 22.99
N ARG A 114 -17.91 3.17 23.58
CA ARG A 114 -17.50 4.07 24.68
C ARG A 114 -17.56 5.53 24.24
N ARG A 115 -17.03 5.88 23.06
CA ARG A 115 -17.14 7.23 22.48
C ARG A 115 -18.58 7.65 22.18
N LYS A 116 -19.48 6.69 21.92
CA LYS A 116 -20.92 6.96 21.70
C LYS A 116 -21.69 7.15 23.02
N ARG A 117 -21.28 6.52 24.13
CA ARG A 117 -22.01 6.54 25.43
C ARG A 117 -22.21 7.95 26.02
N GLY A 118 -21.34 8.91 25.72
CA GLY A 118 -21.45 10.29 26.20
C GLY A 118 -22.21 11.25 25.26
N LYS A 119 -22.66 10.78 24.09
CA LYS A 119 -23.37 11.63 23.12
C LYS A 119 -24.86 11.59 23.43
N ALA A 120 -25.41 12.73 23.84
CA ALA A 120 -26.84 12.88 24.02
C ALA A 120 -27.57 12.66 22.69
N LEU A 121 -28.74 12.03 22.77
CA LEU A 121 -29.61 11.87 21.61
C LEU A 121 -30.13 13.26 21.20
N PRO A 122 -30.06 13.65 19.91
CA PRO A 122 -30.52 14.97 19.46
C PRO A 122 -32.06 15.01 19.44
N LEU A 123 -32.64 15.26 20.62
CA LEU A 123 -34.07 15.49 20.80
C LEU A 123 -34.35 16.98 20.52
N GLU A 124 -35.26 17.24 19.58
CA GLU A 124 -35.66 18.59 19.20
C GLU A 124 -36.84 19.04 20.06
N ALA A 125 -36.67 20.15 20.78
CA ALA A 125 -37.73 20.73 21.59
C ALA A 125 -38.92 21.16 20.70
N PRO A 126 -40.17 21.06 21.18
CA PRO A 126 -41.32 21.65 20.51
C PRO A 126 -41.13 23.16 20.33
N GLU A 127 -41.76 23.75 19.32
CA GLU A 127 -41.66 25.19 19.03
C GLU A 127 -42.15 26.06 20.20
N ASP A 128 -43.17 25.62 20.95
CA ASP A 128 -43.73 26.33 22.11
C ASP A 128 -43.03 26.02 23.45
N TYR A 129 -41.71 25.84 23.43
CA TYR A 129 -40.98 25.39 24.62
C TYR A 129 -40.67 26.51 25.64
N ASN A 130 -41.41 26.52 26.75
CA ASN A 130 -41.28 27.51 27.83
C ASN A 130 -40.25 27.14 28.93
N GLY A 131 -39.25 26.29 28.64
CA GLY A 131 -38.17 25.97 29.59
C GLY A 131 -38.51 24.97 30.71
N ARG A 132 -39.66 24.30 30.66
CA ARG A 132 -40.07 23.28 31.65
C ARG A 132 -39.46 21.90 31.34
N ALA A 133 -39.44 20.97 32.30
CA ALA A 133 -38.99 19.61 31.99
C ALA A 133 -39.86 18.96 30.88
N ILE A 134 -39.24 18.44 29.81
CA ILE A 134 -39.93 17.73 28.72
C ILE A 134 -39.87 16.23 28.98
N PHE A 135 -41.04 15.58 29.00
CA PHE A 135 -41.12 14.13 28.96
C PHE A 135 -41.19 13.64 27.51
N TRP A 136 -40.22 12.83 27.09
CA TRP A 136 -40.14 12.34 25.72
C TRP A 136 -40.91 11.03 25.56
N SER A 137 -41.84 10.99 24.61
CA SER A 137 -42.52 9.75 24.24
C SER A 137 -41.55 8.78 23.53
N PRO A 138 -41.76 7.45 23.62
CA PRO A 138 -40.94 6.46 22.92
C PRO A 138 -40.85 6.71 21.40
N ARG A 139 -41.91 7.25 20.79
CA ARG A 139 -41.94 7.63 19.37
C ARG A 139 -40.92 8.72 19.05
N LYS A 140 -40.87 9.79 19.85
CA LYS A 140 -39.90 10.89 19.67
C LYS A 140 -38.44 10.44 19.86
N VAL A 141 -38.20 9.53 20.80
CA VAL A 141 -36.88 8.90 20.98
C VAL A 141 -36.49 8.08 19.75
N LYS A 142 -37.43 7.35 19.14
CA LYS A 142 -37.17 6.59 17.91
C LYS A 142 -36.83 7.51 16.73
N GLU A 143 -37.63 8.55 16.49
CA GLU A 143 -37.36 9.57 15.45
C GLU A 143 -35.96 10.19 15.60
N ALA A 144 -35.56 10.53 16.83
CA ALA A 144 -34.24 11.11 17.08
C ALA A 144 -33.09 10.13 16.81
N ARG A 145 -33.28 8.83 17.06
CA ARG A 145 -32.30 7.79 16.70
C ARG A 145 -32.20 7.61 15.20
N GLU A 146 -33.32 7.66 14.49
CA GLU A 146 -33.36 7.57 13.03
C GLU A 146 -32.65 8.76 12.37
N ARG A 147 -32.90 9.99 12.84
CA ARG A 147 -32.18 11.19 12.40
C ARG A 147 -30.67 11.06 12.65
N GLN A 148 -30.27 10.63 13.84
CA GLN A 148 -28.85 10.41 14.16
C GLN A 148 -28.20 9.37 13.21
N HIS A 149 -28.91 8.29 12.91
CA HIS A 149 -28.43 7.27 11.98
C HIS A 149 -28.27 7.83 10.56
N GLN A 150 -29.25 8.60 10.07
CA GLN A 150 -29.17 9.27 8.76
C GLN A 150 -27.97 10.22 8.69
N GLN A 151 -27.76 11.07 9.70
CA GLN A 151 -26.59 11.95 9.77
C GLN A 151 -25.27 11.17 9.77
N GLU A 152 -25.19 10.04 10.50
CA GLU A 152 -23.99 9.18 10.51
C GLU A 152 -23.73 8.55 9.13
N LEU A 153 -24.78 8.17 8.39
CA LEU A 153 -24.65 7.68 7.02
C LEU A 153 -24.17 8.76 6.05
N GLU A 154 -24.76 9.96 6.11
CA GLU A 154 -24.36 11.09 5.27
C GLU A 154 -22.90 11.49 5.53
N GLN A 155 -22.50 11.58 6.80
CA GLN A 155 -21.10 11.86 7.16
C GLN A 155 -20.14 10.79 6.62
N GLN A 156 -20.51 9.51 6.69
CA GLN A 156 -19.71 8.43 6.11
C GLN A 156 -19.61 8.54 4.59
N GLN A 157 -20.70 8.87 3.90
CA GLN A 157 -20.69 9.08 2.45
C GLN A 157 -19.78 10.26 2.07
N GLN A 158 -19.88 11.38 2.78
CA GLN A 158 -19.01 12.54 2.56
C GLN A 158 -17.53 12.20 2.82
N GLN A 159 -17.22 11.39 3.83
CA GLN A 159 -15.85 10.92 4.08
C GLN A 159 -15.35 10.03 2.94
N ARG A 160 -16.17 9.10 2.45
CA ARG A 160 -15.83 8.25 1.30
C ARG A 160 -15.54 9.09 0.05
N GLN A 161 -16.41 10.05 -0.26
CA GLN A 161 -16.21 10.98 -1.39
C GLN A 161 -14.91 11.79 -1.24
N LYS A 162 -14.58 12.27 -0.03
CA LYS A 162 -13.31 12.97 0.22
C LYS A 162 -12.09 12.08 0.00
N VAL A 163 -12.14 10.82 0.43
CA VAL A 163 -11.07 9.85 0.20
C VAL A 163 -10.91 9.55 -1.28
N GLU A 164 -12.00 9.30 -2.01
CA GLU A 164 -11.98 9.07 -3.46
C GLU A 164 -11.46 10.29 -4.22
N ALA A 165 -11.93 11.49 -3.88
CA ALA A 165 -11.43 12.72 -4.48
C ALA A 165 -9.93 12.92 -4.23
N SER A 166 -9.43 12.57 -3.05
CA SER A 166 -8.01 12.59 -2.74
C SER A 166 -7.21 11.58 -3.58
N ARG A 167 -7.74 10.36 -3.76
CA ARG A 167 -7.14 9.32 -4.62
C ARG A 167 -7.03 9.78 -6.06
N LEU A 168 -8.13 10.25 -6.64
CA LEU A 168 -8.15 10.79 -8.02
C LEU A 168 -7.17 11.95 -8.21
N ARG A 169 -7.07 12.84 -7.21
CA ARG A 169 -6.07 13.92 -7.24
C ARG A 169 -4.64 13.40 -7.26
N ASN A 170 -4.34 12.34 -6.50
CA ASN A 170 -3.01 11.74 -6.47
C ASN A 170 -2.69 11.04 -7.80
N GLU A 171 -3.63 10.29 -8.36
CA GLU A 171 -3.48 9.65 -9.68
C GLU A 171 -3.27 10.70 -10.78
N ALA A 172 -4.05 11.78 -10.78
CA ALA A 172 -3.87 12.88 -11.73
C ALA A 172 -2.49 13.55 -11.59
N ARG A 173 -1.97 13.68 -10.37
CA ARG A 173 -0.60 14.20 -10.12
C ARG A 173 0.45 13.25 -10.69
N GLN A 174 0.29 11.95 -10.50
CA GLN A 174 1.20 10.94 -11.05
C GLN A 174 1.16 10.95 -12.58
N ALA A 175 -0.02 10.93 -13.20
CA ALA A 175 -0.18 10.99 -14.65
C ALA A 175 0.46 12.25 -15.25
N LYS A 176 0.28 13.41 -14.61
CA LYS A 176 0.94 14.66 -15.01
C LYS A 176 2.46 14.56 -14.89
N ALA A 177 2.98 13.96 -13.82
CA ALA A 177 4.41 13.76 -13.65
C ALA A 177 4.99 12.84 -14.76
N TRP A 178 4.31 11.74 -15.07
CA TRP A 178 4.67 10.84 -16.17
C TRP A 178 4.65 11.54 -17.53
N ALA A 179 3.59 12.32 -17.82
CA ALA A 179 3.49 13.08 -19.06
C ALA A 179 4.61 14.12 -19.22
N ILE A 180 4.99 14.80 -18.12
CA ILE A 180 6.12 15.74 -18.12
C ILE A 180 7.44 15.00 -18.41
N GLN A 181 7.67 13.83 -17.80
CA GLN A 181 8.87 13.02 -18.06
C GLN A 181 8.93 12.53 -19.50
N ALA A 182 7.85 11.99 -20.05
CA ALA A 182 7.77 11.56 -21.44
C ALA A 182 8.06 12.72 -22.40
N ARG A 183 7.51 13.91 -22.13
CA ARG A 183 7.79 15.10 -22.94
C ARG A 183 9.26 15.53 -22.86
N ARG A 184 9.92 15.36 -21.71
CA ARG A 184 11.36 15.64 -21.56
C ARG A 184 12.20 14.65 -22.37
N GLN A 185 11.85 13.36 -22.32
CA GLN A 185 12.53 12.31 -23.09
C GLN A 185 12.38 12.55 -24.59
N ALA A 186 11.16 12.75 -25.09
CA ALA A 186 10.90 13.06 -26.49
C ALA A 186 11.66 14.31 -26.98
N ARG A 187 11.80 15.34 -26.13
CA ARG A 187 12.63 16.53 -26.45
C ARG A 187 14.12 16.21 -26.51
N ALA A 188 14.63 15.33 -25.65
CA ALA A 188 16.02 14.91 -25.66
C ALA A 188 16.33 14.06 -26.90
N GLU A 189 15.48 13.09 -27.22
CA GLU A 189 15.59 12.26 -28.42
C GLU A 189 15.53 13.10 -29.69
N ALA A 190 14.61 14.07 -29.77
CA ALA A 190 14.53 15.00 -30.89
C ALA A 190 15.78 15.91 -31.01
N ARG A 191 16.49 16.20 -29.92
CA ARG A 191 17.77 16.92 -29.98
C ARG A 191 18.87 16.03 -30.54
N ILE A 192 18.97 14.79 -30.05
CA ILE A 192 19.94 13.81 -30.52
C ILE A 192 19.75 13.53 -32.01
N SER A 193 18.51 13.34 -32.46
CA SER A 193 18.22 13.09 -33.89
C SER A 193 18.56 14.29 -34.77
N ARG A 194 18.25 15.52 -34.32
CA ARG A 194 18.63 16.75 -35.03
C ARG A 194 20.15 16.93 -35.10
N GLU A 195 20.87 16.59 -34.04
CA GLU A 195 22.34 16.65 -34.03
C GLU A 195 22.95 15.59 -34.95
N ALA A 196 22.42 14.36 -34.95
CA ALA A 196 22.84 13.30 -35.86
C ALA A 196 22.57 13.67 -37.33
N GLU A 197 21.41 14.26 -37.65
CA GLU A 197 21.08 14.74 -38.99
C GLU A 197 21.98 15.90 -39.43
N LYS A 198 22.27 16.85 -38.52
CA LYS A 198 23.22 17.92 -38.81
C LYS A 198 24.63 17.38 -39.04
N ALA A 199 25.08 16.42 -38.24
CA ALA A 199 26.38 15.77 -38.39
C ALA A 199 26.48 14.99 -39.71
N SER A 200 25.43 14.26 -40.10
CA SER A 200 25.40 13.52 -41.36
C SER A 200 25.37 14.46 -42.57
N ARG A 201 24.60 15.54 -42.53
CA ARG A 201 24.61 16.59 -43.57
C ARG A 201 25.96 17.28 -43.70
N ALA A 202 26.62 17.58 -42.58
CA ALA A 202 27.95 18.15 -42.57
C ALA A 202 28.99 17.16 -43.14
N ALA A 203 28.91 15.88 -42.78
CA ALA A 203 29.76 14.83 -43.34
C ALA A 203 29.55 14.67 -44.85
N ALA A 204 28.30 14.59 -45.32
CA ALA A 204 27.97 14.51 -46.73
C ALA A 204 28.45 15.73 -47.53
N SER A 205 28.36 16.93 -46.94
CA SER A 205 28.88 18.15 -47.56
C SER A 205 30.41 18.11 -47.67
N ARG A 206 31.11 17.61 -46.64
CA ARG A 206 32.57 17.43 -46.65
C ARG A 206 33.02 16.40 -47.68
N THR A 207 32.34 15.26 -47.80
CA THR A 207 32.67 14.25 -48.82
C THR A 207 32.47 14.80 -50.22
N GLN A 208 31.37 15.53 -50.48
CA GLN A 208 31.16 16.21 -51.76
C GLN A 208 32.25 17.25 -52.07
N GLN A 209 32.69 18.03 -51.07
CA GLN A 209 33.80 18.98 -51.25
C GLN A 209 35.12 18.26 -51.56
N GLN A 210 35.44 17.18 -50.86
CA GLN A 210 36.63 16.36 -51.11
C GLN A 210 36.61 15.74 -52.51
N LEU A 211 35.46 15.21 -52.96
CA LEU A 211 35.31 14.68 -54.31
C LEU A 211 35.55 15.78 -55.37
N LYS A 212 34.98 16.98 -55.19
CA LYS A 212 35.23 18.12 -56.09
C LYS A 212 36.71 18.53 -56.11
N GLN A 213 37.39 18.51 -54.96
CA GLN A 213 38.82 18.80 -54.89
C GLN A 213 39.67 17.72 -55.57
N ALA A 214 39.37 16.43 -55.35
CA ALA A 214 40.05 15.30 -55.99
C ALA A 214 39.88 15.30 -57.52
N LEU A 215 38.69 15.65 -58.01
CA LEU A 215 38.45 15.83 -59.44
C LEU A 215 39.29 16.98 -60.02
N LYS A 216 39.37 18.12 -59.31
CA LYS A 216 40.21 19.25 -59.71
C LYS A 216 41.71 18.91 -59.71
N THR A 217 42.22 18.20 -58.71
CA THR A 217 43.63 17.79 -58.64
C THR A 217 43.98 16.71 -59.66
N SER A 218 43.07 15.77 -59.95
CA SER A 218 43.22 14.78 -61.03
C SER A 218 43.31 15.44 -62.41
N GLN A 219 42.48 16.46 -62.68
CA GLN A 219 42.58 17.27 -63.91
C GLN A 219 43.89 18.07 -63.97
N LYS A 220 44.38 18.58 -62.84
CA LYS A 220 45.68 19.28 -62.76
C LYS A 220 46.87 18.32 -62.93
N GLY A 221 46.79 17.09 -62.44
CA GLY A 221 47.83 16.06 -62.60
C GLY A 221 48.00 15.58 -64.04
N LYS A 222 46.92 15.55 -64.83
CA LYS A 222 46.99 15.32 -66.28
C LYS A 222 47.58 16.52 -67.05
N ARG A 223 47.40 17.75 -66.58
CA ARG A 223 48.02 18.96 -67.18
C ARG A 223 49.48 19.17 -66.76
N MET A 224 49.89 18.79 -65.55
CA MET A 224 51.27 19.03 -65.06
C MET A 224 52.32 18.04 -65.59
N ARG A 225 51.94 16.98 -66.33
CA ARG A 225 52.89 16.20 -67.16
C ARG A 225 53.23 16.90 -68.48
N LEU A 226 52.61 18.04 -68.78
CA LEU A 226 52.88 18.83 -69.98
C LEU A 226 53.07 20.31 -69.57
N LYS A 227 54.31 20.67 -69.24
CA LYS A 227 54.87 22.05 -69.25
C LYS A 227 54.40 22.95 -68.09
N ALA A 228 55.27 23.23 -67.12
CA ALA A 228 56.28 24.31 -67.11
C ALA A 228 55.82 25.39 -66.09
N ALA A 229 56.65 25.68 -65.08
CA ALA A 229 57.56 26.83 -65.01
C ALA A 229 56.86 28.18 -64.75
N ALA A 230 56.97 28.70 -63.52
CA ALA A 230 57.35 30.08 -63.19
C ALA A 230 57.21 30.30 -61.67
N LYS A 231 58.18 31.01 -61.12
CA LYS A 231 58.60 31.10 -59.70
C LYS A 231 57.93 32.27 -58.92
N PRO A 232 58.16 32.38 -57.59
CA PRO A 232 57.26 33.01 -56.62
C PRO A 232 57.72 34.40 -56.13
N ALA A 233 56.80 35.13 -55.49
CA ALA A 233 57.12 36.19 -54.52
C ALA A 233 56.07 36.08 -53.38
N SER A 234 56.35 35.67 -52.13
CA SER A 234 57.29 36.21 -51.11
C SER A 234 56.90 37.66 -50.77
N LYS A 235 56.64 38.11 -49.52
CA LYS A 235 56.93 37.69 -48.13
C LYS A 235 55.88 38.39 -47.22
N LYS A 236 55.31 37.71 -46.22
CA LYS A 236 55.64 37.75 -44.77
C LYS A 236 55.62 39.14 -44.12
N THR A 237 54.64 39.47 -43.26
CA THR A 237 54.53 39.20 -41.79
C THR A 237 55.37 40.17 -40.95
N VAL A 238 54.77 40.85 -39.96
CA VAL A 238 55.04 40.69 -38.51
C VAL A 238 54.38 41.82 -37.68
N ALA A 239 53.64 41.36 -36.67
CA ALA A 239 53.38 41.87 -35.31
C ALA A 239 53.33 43.37 -34.99
N ALA A 240 52.22 43.74 -34.34
CA ALA A 240 52.25 44.67 -33.21
C ALA A 240 51.29 44.13 -32.13
N GLU A 241 51.85 43.68 -31.00
CA GLU A 241 51.13 43.55 -29.74
C GLU A 241 50.82 44.94 -29.17
N PRO A 242 49.70 45.10 -28.43
CA PRO A 242 49.52 46.22 -27.52
C PRO A 242 49.92 45.83 -26.09
N GLN A 243 50.84 46.58 -25.49
CA GLN A 243 51.12 46.54 -24.06
C GLN A 243 50.91 47.95 -23.49
N GLY A 244 50.05 48.08 -22.46
CA GLY A 244 50.06 49.26 -21.59
C GLY A 244 48.70 49.80 -21.14
N SER A 245 48.17 49.23 -20.06
CA SER A 245 47.47 49.91 -18.93
C SER A 245 46.79 48.79 -18.14
N GLY A 246 46.95 48.62 -16.84
CA GLY A 246 47.01 49.60 -15.78
C GLY A 246 46.19 48.97 -14.66
N LYS A 247 46.88 48.35 -13.70
CA LYS A 247 46.29 47.74 -12.50
C LYS A 247 45.71 48.85 -11.63
N ALA A 248 44.44 48.78 -11.24
CA ALA A 248 43.98 49.08 -9.89
C ALA A 248 42.51 48.70 -9.69
N SER A 249 42.31 47.84 -8.69
CA SER A 249 41.29 47.93 -7.65
C SER A 249 39.80 47.95 -8.02
N GLY A 250 39.06 47.02 -7.41
CA GLY A 250 37.81 47.41 -6.76
C GLY A 250 36.60 46.55 -7.09
N ALA A 251 36.06 45.95 -6.02
CA ALA A 251 34.67 45.52 -5.86
C ALA A 251 34.24 44.22 -6.58
N ALA A 252 34.27 43.15 -5.78
CA ALA A 252 33.39 42.01 -5.94
C ALA A 252 31.93 42.49 -6.17
N ALA A 253 31.39 42.16 -7.33
CA ALA A 253 29.98 42.35 -7.64
C ALA A 253 29.14 41.56 -6.63
N ALA A 254 28.46 42.27 -5.75
CA ALA A 254 27.51 41.72 -4.80
C ALA A 254 26.40 40.95 -5.55
N ALA A 255 26.14 39.73 -5.09
CA ALA A 255 25.03 38.91 -5.55
C ALA A 255 23.69 39.67 -5.42
N PRO A 256 22.75 39.53 -6.37
CA PRO A 256 21.45 40.18 -6.28
C PRO A 256 20.68 39.67 -5.06
N SER A 257 20.14 40.61 -4.27
CA SER A 257 19.32 40.30 -3.09
C SER A 257 18.14 39.41 -3.49
N ALA A 258 17.95 38.28 -2.80
CA ALA A 258 16.81 37.40 -3.02
C ALA A 258 15.48 38.15 -2.80
N GLN A 259 14.70 38.30 -3.87
CA GLN A 259 13.36 38.87 -3.86
C GLN A 259 12.33 37.75 -3.79
N SER A 260 11.24 37.93 -3.02
CA SER A 260 10.11 37.00 -3.06
C SER A 260 9.35 37.11 -4.39
N GLN A 261 8.51 36.13 -4.71
CA GLN A 261 7.67 36.13 -5.93
C GLN A 261 6.75 37.38 -6.06
N HIS A 262 6.62 38.20 -5.01
CA HIS A 262 5.80 39.42 -4.98
C HIS A 262 6.65 40.69 -4.78
N GLY A 263 7.96 40.66 -5.08
CA GLY A 263 8.81 41.86 -5.14
C GLY A 263 9.21 42.48 -3.80
N ARG A 264 8.93 41.83 -2.66
CA ARG A 264 9.35 42.34 -1.34
C ARG A 264 10.81 42.00 -1.05
N LYS A 265 11.58 42.97 -0.55
CA LYS A 265 12.98 42.78 -0.11
C LYS A 265 13.02 41.92 1.16
N ILE A 266 13.72 40.78 1.11
CA ILE A 266 13.91 39.89 2.26
C ILE A 266 15.17 40.32 3.00
N LYS A 267 15.04 40.73 4.28
CA LYS A 267 16.19 40.95 5.17
C LYS A 267 16.59 39.60 5.78
N LEU A 268 17.70 39.03 5.35
CA LEU A 268 18.27 37.83 6.00
C LEU A 268 18.97 38.24 7.31
N LEU A 269 18.68 37.53 8.39
CA LEU A 269 19.33 37.73 9.69
C LEU A 269 20.75 37.14 9.66
N ALA A 270 21.71 37.86 10.24
CA ALA A 270 23.15 37.58 10.18
C ALA A 270 23.60 36.21 10.71
N LYS A 271 22.70 35.45 11.34
CA LYS A 271 22.93 34.10 11.87
C LYS A 271 22.96 32.99 10.81
N PHE A 272 22.66 33.32 9.55
CA PHE A 272 22.70 32.39 8.42
C PHE A 272 23.61 32.88 7.28
N ARG A 273 24.67 33.64 7.60
CA ARG A 273 25.66 34.11 6.65
C ARG A 273 26.96 33.31 6.78
#